data_AF-A0A2T0R4K8-F1
#
_entry.id   AF-A0A2T0R4K8-F1
#
_cell.length_a   1.000
_cell.length_b   1.000
_cell.length_c   1.000
_cell.angle_alpha   90.00
_cell.angle_beta   90.00
_cell.angle_gamma   90.00
#
_symmetry.space_group_name_H-M   'P 1'
#
loop_
_entity.id
_entity.type
_entity.pdbx_description
1 polymer ?
#
loop_
_entity_poly.entity_id
_entity_poly.type
_entity_poly.pdbx_seq_one_letter_code
_entity_poly.pdbx_strand_id
1 'polypeptide(L)'
;MPVTRAYVVLPTTPADLPVLETCLEHLVAAADESAAAGTPTTIVVSTSAGAAALRPVLRSWAPLVNLLDDVELTVRHHHGATGRGDLRARSARALAARVRHAGSTVVLTTTTDVVVAPEWVTEHVRHHLDGARASTGPVRGGGPVHEVAVNLAARADLLPALLRDGRQVPLVHALSPVVATPRVILPASP
;
A
#
# COMPACT_ATOMS: atom_id res chain seq x y z
N MET A 1 -19.27 1.63 -10.68
CA MET A 1 -19.69 1.00 -9.41
C MET A 1 -18.87 1.66 -8.30
N PRO A 2 -19.48 2.14 -7.20
CA PRO A 2 -18.72 2.83 -6.16
C PRO A 2 -17.70 1.89 -5.52
N VAL A 3 -16.53 2.41 -5.15
CA VAL A 3 -15.56 1.69 -4.32
C VAL A 3 -16.07 1.72 -2.89
N THR A 4 -16.21 0.54 -2.28
CA THR A 4 -16.75 0.38 -0.93
C THR A 4 -15.66 0.21 0.12
N ARG A 5 -14.41 -0.02 -0.31
CA ARG A 5 -13.25 -0.23 0.56
C ARG A 5 -11.94 -0.16 -0.23
N ALA A 6 -10.91 0.36 0.40
CA ALA A 6 -9.53 0.24 -0.04
C ALA A 6 -8.71 -0.66 0.91
N TYR A 7 -7.85 -1.50 0.35
CA TYR A 7 -6.81 -2.20 1.10
C TYR A 7 -5.44 -1.71 0.64
N VAL A 8 -4.60 -1.29 1.56
CA VAL A 8 -3.20 -0.93 1.26
C VAL A 8 -2.30 -2.05 1.76
N VAL A 9 -1.70 -2.79 0.83
CA VAL A 9 -0.74 -3.85 1.15
C VAL A 9 0.66 -3.25 1.24
N LEU A 10 1.27 -3.38 2.42
CA LEU A 10 2.65 -3.00 2.68
C LEU A 10 3.48 -4.26 2.96
N PRO A 11 4.22 -4.79 1.97
CA PRO A 11 5.16 -5.88 2.18
C PRO A 11 6.35 -5.39 3.02
N THR A 12 6.54 -5.95 4.19
CA THR A 12 7.55 -5.53 5.18
C THR A 12 8.42 -6.71 5.57
N THR A 13 9.66 -6.72 5.12
CA THR A 13 10.68 -7.69 5.55
C THR A 13 11.27 -7.28 6.90
N PRO A 14 12.02 -8.15 7.61
CA PRO A 14 12.71 -7.76 8.84
C PRO A 14 13.67 -6.57 8.67
N ALA A 15 14.26 -6.40 7.48
CA ALA A 15 15.16 -5.28 7.18
C ALA A 15 14.42 -3.93 7.07
N ASP A 16 13.11 -3.96 6.86
CA ASP A 16 12.27 -2.77 6.68
C ASP A 16 11.77 -2.19 8.00
N LEU A 17 11.93 -2.91 9.11
CA LEU A 17 11.42 -2.49 10.42
C LEU A 17 11.92 -1.11 10.88
N PRO A 18 13.20 -0.71 10.67
CA PRO A 18 13.67 0.61 11.09
C PRO A 18 12.97 1.79 10.43
N VAL A 19 12.39 1.60 9.23
CA VAL A 19 11.72 2.65 8.45
C VAL A 19 10.20 2.51 8.44
N LEU A 20 9.67 1.45 9.08
CA LEU A 20 8.24 1.15 9.08
C LEU A 20 7.43 2.26 9.75
N GLU A 21 7.94 2.87 10.82
CA GLU A 21 7.21 3.90 11.57
C GLU A 21 6.92 5.14 10.72
N THR A 22 7.94 5.68 10.05
CA THR A 22 7.77 6.82 9.12
C THR A 22 6.86 6.46 7.96
N CYS A 23 6.97 5.24 7.42
CA CYS A 23 6.08 4.79 6.35
C CYS A 23 4.61 4.73 6.82
N LEU A 24 4.37 4.22 8.03
CA LEU A 24 3.03 4.15 8.62
C LEU A 24 2.44 5.54 8.86
N GLU A 25 3.25 6.55 9.22
CA GLU A 25 2.78 7.92 9.37
C GLU A 25 2.11 8.44 8.10
N HIS A 26 2.79 8.29 6.96
CA HIS A 26 2.24 8.70 5.67
C HIS A 26 1.04 7.85 5.24
N LEU A 27 1.07 6.54 5.47
CA LEU A 27 -0.02 5.66 5.06
C LEU A 27 -1.27 5.83 5.91
N VAL A 28 -1.13 6.09 7.21
CA VAL A 28 -2.26 6.37 8.10
C VAL A 28 -2.87 7.71 7.74
N ALA A 29 -2.07 8.76 7.48
CA ALA A 29 -2.58 10.03 6.98
C ALA A 29 -3.34 9.87 5.65
N ALA A 30 -2.82 9.04 4.74
CA ALA A 30 -3.49 8.79 3.47
C ALA A 30 -4.77 7.93 3.60
N ALA A 31 -4.81 7.02 4.57
CA ALA A 31 -5.99 6.23 4.89
C ALA A 31 -7.08 7.09 5.54
N ASP A 32 -6.70 8.01 6.43
CA ASP A 32 -7.60 8.98 7.07
C ASP A 32 -8.27 9.89 6.05
N GLU A 33 -7.50 10.51 5.17
CA GLU A 33 -8.02 11.35 4.07
C GLU A 33 -9.00 10.55 3.18
N SER A 34 -8.69 9.28 2.90
CA SER A 34 -9.56 8.42 2.10
C SER A 34 -10.84 8.02 2.82
N ALA A 35 -10.77 7.74 4.12
CA ALA A 35 -11.91 7.48 4.96
C ALA A 35 -12.82 8.71 5.05
N ALA A 36 -12.25 9.90 5.26
CA ALA A 36 -12.96 11.17 5.24
C ALA A 36 -13.64 11.45 3.88
N ALA A 37 -13.03 11.01 2.77
CA ALA A 37 -13.61 11.04 1.43
C ALA A 37 -14.64 9.92 1.16
N GLY A 38 -15.00 9.11 2.17
CA GLY A 38 -16.03 8.08 2.10
C GLY A 38 -15.55 6.71 1.61
N THR A 39 -14.23 6.46 1.60
CA THR A 39 -13.66 5.14 1.30
C THR A 39 -12.94 4.56 2.52
N PRO A 40 -13.61 3.69 3.30
CA PRO A 40 -12.97 2.98 4.41
C PRO A 40 -11.70 2.26 3.95
N THR A 41 -10.62 2.38 4.74
CA THR A 41 -9.29 1.95 4.33
C THR A 41 -8.63 1.05 5.36
N THR A 42 -8.20 -0.13 4.92
CA THR A 42 -7.42 -1.07 5.76
C THR A 42 -5.98 -1.12 5.28
N ILE A 43 -5.04 -0.75 6.13
CA ILE A 43 -3.60 -0.96 5.94
C ILE A 43 -3.25 -2.38 6.41
N VAL A 44 -2.57 -3.13 5.55
CA VAL A 44 -2.16 -4.51 5.79
C VAL A 44 -0.64 -4.60 5.74
N VAL A 45 -0.01 -4.64 6.92
CA VAL A 45 1.42 -4.94 7.05
C VAL A 45 1.62 -6.44 6.83
N SER A 46 2.11 -6.80 5.67
CA SER A 46 2.37 -8.17 5.26
C SER A 46 3.83 -8.51 5.50
N THR A 47 4.12 -9.39 6.46
CA THR A 47 5.48 -9.53 6.99
C THR A 47 5.90 -10.97 7.27
N SER A 48 7.20 -11.24 7.15
CA SER A 48 7.85 -12.45 7.67
C SER A 48 8.54 -12.21 9.01
N ALA A 49 8.57 -10.97 9.50
CA ALA A 49 9.14 -10.63 10.81
C ALA A 49 8.33 -11.28 11.94
N GLY A 50 9.04 -11.66 13.00
CA GLY A 50 8.42 -12.20 14.21
C GLY A 50 7.55 -11.16 14.91
N ALA A 51 6.44 -11.58 15.50
CA ALA A 51 5.50 -10.68 16.19
C ALA A 51 6.16 -9.84 17.28
N ALA A 52 7.20 -10.34 17.95
CA ALA A 52 7.96 -9.61 18.95
C ALA A 52 8.66 -8.36 18.38
N ALA A 53 9.16 -8.43 17.14
CA ALA A 53 9.89 -7.33 16.50
C ALA A 53 8.95 -6.21 16.01
N LEU A 54 7.72 -6.55 15.65
CA LEU A 54 6.69 -5.58 15.22
C LEU A 54 5.94 -4.94 16.39
N ARG A 55 5.86 -5.64 17.53
CA ARG A 55 5.11 -5.22 18.70
C ARG A 55 5.40 -3.79 19.16
N PRO A 56 6.65 -3.29 19.20
CA PRO A 56 6.91 -1.90 19.60
C PRO A 56 6.23 -0.89 18.68
N VAL A 57 6.37 -1.04 17.36
CA VAL A 57 5.78 -0.16 16.35
C VAL A 57 4.25 -0.24 16.40
N LEU A 58 3.67 -1.43 16.46
CA LEU A 58 2.20 -1.56 16.49
C LEU A 58 1.59 -0.98 17.77
N ARG A 59 2.31 -1.04 18.91
CA ARG A 59 1.84 -0.47 20.18
C ARG A 59 1.81 1.05 20.16
N SER A 60 2.74 1.72 19.46
CA SER A 60 2.70 3.18 19.33
C SER A 60 1.55 3.65 18.40
N TRP A 61 1.25 2.87 17.36
CA TRP A 61 0.20 3.21 16.39
C TRP A 61 -1.23 2.85 16.81
N ALA A 62 -1.43 1.79 17.59
CA ALA A 62 -2.78 1.32 17.93
C ALA A 62 -3.69 2.41 18.55
N PRO A 63 -3.23 3.24 19.52
CA PRO A 63 -4.07 4.31 20.06
C PRO A 63 -4.45 5.37 19.02
N LEU A 64 -3.53 5.70 18.10
CA LEU A 64 -3.76 6.73 17.08
C LEU A 64 -4.77 6.24 16.04
N VAL A 65 -4.59 5.02 15.54
CA VAL A 65 -5.51 4.43 14.55
C VAL A 65 -6.91 4.23 15.12
N ASN A 66 -7.03 3.91 16.42
CA ASN A 66 -8.33 3.76 17.08
C ASN A 66 -9.12 5.07 17.20
N LEU A 67 -8.49 6.23 16.98
CA LEU A 67 -9.18 7.53 16.94
C LEU A 67 -9.73 7.87 15.56
N LEU A 68 -9.35 7.10 14.53
CA LEU A 68 -9.73 7.35 13.15
C LEU A 68 -10.91 6.46 12.79
N ASP A 69 -12.01 7.07 12.38
CA ASP A 69 -13.18 6.34 11.91
C ASP A 69 -12.86 5.65 10.56
N ASP A 70 -13.33 4.41 10.40
CA ASP A 70 -13.19 3.64 9.15
C ASP A 70 -11.75 3.39 8.64
N VAL A 71 -10.74 3.61 9.49
CA VAL A 71 -9.33 3.24 9.24
C VAL A 71 -8.93 2.04 10.09
N GLU A 72 -8.35 1.02 9.46
CA GLU A 72 -7.85 -0.17 10.15
C GLU A 72 -6.37 -0.41 9.86
N LEU A 73 -5.59 -0.75 10.89
CA LEU A 73 -4.21 -1.23 10.74
C LEU A 73 -4.14 -2.70 11.17
N THR A 74 -3.78 -3.58 10.24
CA THR A 74 -3.72 -5.02 10.47
C THR A 74 -2.36 -5.60 10.08
N VAL A 75 -1.99 -6.71 10.72
CA VAL A 75 -0.75 -7.42 10.42
C VAL A 75 -1.07 -8.83 9.94
N ARG A 76 -0.39 -9.25 8.87
CA ARG A 76 -0.42 -10.63 8.37
C ARG A 76 0.97 -11.22 8.35
N HIS A 77 1.14 -12.27 9.15
CA HIS A 77 2.37 -13.03 9.19
C HIS A 77 2.40 -14.09 8.09
N HIS A 78 3.47 -14.09 7.30
CA HIS A 78 3.74 -15.04 6.24
C HIS A 78 5.11 -15.68 6.49
N HIS A 79 5.14 -16.67 7.38
CA HIS A 79 6.34 -17.44 7.70
C HIS A 79 6.92 -18.08 6.43
N GLY A 80 8.25 -18.01 6.27
CA GLY A 80 8.96 -18.55 5.12
C GLY A 80 8.90 -17.70 3.85
N ALA A 81 8.30 -16.50 3.88
CA ALA A 81 8.37 -15.58 2.75
C ALA A 81 9.79 -15.01 2.59
N THR A 82 10.32 -15.07 1.38
CA THR A 82 11.75 -14.79 1.08
C THR A 82 12.04 -13.34 0.74
N GLY A 83 11.02 -12.49 0.54
CA GLY A 83 11.19 -11.07 0.23
C GLY A 83 9.87 -10.36 -0.02
N ARG A 84 9.95 -9.05 -0.35
CA ARG A 84 8.78 -8.18 -0.55
C ARG A 84 7.81 -8.69 -1.63
N GLY A 85 8.33 -9.22 -2.75
CA GLY A 85 7.52 -9.79 -3.83
C GLY A 85 6.68 -11.00 -3.39
N ASP A 86 7.28 -11.95 -2.66
CA ASP A 86 6.56 -13.12 -2.13
C ASP A 86 5.54 -12.72 -1.06
N LEU A 87 5.90 -11.78 -0.17
CA LEU A 87 4.98 -11.19 0.80
C LEU A 87 3.76 -10.55 0.12
N ARG A 88 3.99 -9.73 -0.91
CA ARG A 88 2.92 -9.11 -1.72
C ARG A 88 2.00 -10.16 -2.32
N ALA A 89 2.57 -11.19 -2.97
CA ALA A 89 1.80 -12.25 -3.61
C ALA A 89 0.97 -13.08 -2.61
N ARG A 90 1.55 -13.42 -1.46
CA ARG A 90 0.84 -14.14 -0.39
C ARG A 90 -0.28 -13.31 0.23
N SER A 91 -0.02 -12.04 0.51
CA SER A 91 -1.02 -11.12 1.06
C SER A 91 -2.18 -10.92 0.08
N ALA A 92 -1.88 -10.67 -1.19
CA ALA A 92 -2.90 -10.47 -2.21
C ALA A 92 -3.75 -11.74 -2.44
N ARG A 93 -3.16 -12.95 -2.42
CA ARG A 93 -3.92 -14.21 -2.39
C ARG A 93 -4.84 -14.32 -1.17
N ALA A 94 -4.33 -13.98 0.01
CA ALA A 94 -5.09 -14.04 1.25
C ALA A 94 -6.17 -12.95 1.37
N LEU A 95 -6.02 -11.83 0.64
CA LEU A 95 -7.05 -10.80 0.51
C LEU A 95 -8.13 -11.24 -0.48
N ALA A 96 -7.76 -11.72 -1.66
CA ALA A 96 -8.70 -12.23 -2.65
C ALA A 96 -9.64 -13.31 -2.08
N ALA A 97 -9.16 -14.15 -1.17
CA ALA A 97 -9.96 -15.18 -0.52
C ALA A 97 -10.95 -14.66 0.55
N ARG A 98 -10.81 -13.41 1.03
CA ARG A 98 -11.59 -12.86 2.16
C ARG A 98 -12.52 -11.73 1.77
N VAL A 99 -12.24 -11.03 0.67
CA VAL A 99 -13.03 -9.87 0.25
C VAL A 99 -14.38 -10.34 -0.30
N ARG A 100 -15.47 -9.97 0.37
CA ARG A 100 -16.84 -10.33 -0.01
C ARG A 100 -17.37 -9.55 -1.21
N HIS A 101 -16.92 -8.31 -1.39
CA HIS A 101 -17.33 -7.43 -2.47
C HIS A 101 -16.15 -7.13 -3.41
N ALA A 102 -15.61 -8.19 -4.02
CA ALA A 102 -14.34 -8.12 -4.74
C ALA A 102 -14.35 -7.12 -5.91
N GLY A 103 -15.50 -6.91 -6.56
CA GLY A 103 -15.64 -5.95 -7.64
C GLY A 103 -15.65 -4.48 -7.21
N SER A 104 -16.00 -4.18 -5.95
CA SER A 104 -16.06 -2.81 -5.39
C SER A 104 -14.95 -2.54 -4.39
N THR A 105 -13.97 -3.44 -4.30
CA THR A 105 -12.83 -3.30 -3.39
C THR A 105 -11.58 -3.04 -4.20
N VAL A 106 -10.89 -1.94 -3.89
CA VAL A 106 -9.59 -1.62 -4.48
C VAL A 106 -8.49 -2.11 -3.56
N VAL A 107 -7.44 -2.67 -4.14
CA VAL A 107 -6.23 -3.08 -3.46
C VAL A 107 -5.07 -2.31 -4.06
N LEU A 108 -4.41 -1.57 -3.19
CA LEU A 108 -3.22 -0.79 -3.45
C LEU A 108 -2.02 -1.53 -2.88
N THR A 109 -0.85 -1.39 -3.49
CA THR A 109 0.41 -1.91 -2.95
C THR A 109 1.48 -0.85 -3.04
N THR A 110 2.23 -0.71 -1.95
CA THR A 110 3.40 0.16 -1.85
C THR A 110 4.53 -0.55 -1.11
N THR A 111 5.67 0.10 -0.88
CA THR A 111 6.79 -0.44 -0.10
C THR A 111 7.25 0.55 0.95
N THR A 112 7.97 0.07 1.97
CA THR A 112 8.36 0.85 3.15
C THR A 112 9.35 1.98 2.85
N ASP A 113 10.01 1.93 1.69
CA ASP A 113 10.93 2.95 1.18
C ASP A 113 10.24 4.03 0.32
N VAL A 114 8.91 3.95 0.16
CA VAL A 114 8.12 4.94 -0.58
C VAL A 114 7.33 5.81 0.39
N VAL A 115 7.50 7.12 0.24
CA VAL A 115 6.63 8.12 0.86
C VAL A 115 5.44 8.38 -0.05
N VAL A 116 4.24 8.39 0.52
CA VAL A 116 3.00 8.71 -0.17
C VAL A 116 2.43 10.01 0.35
N ALA A 117 1.75 10.75 -0.52
CA ALA A 117 1.00 11.94 -0.13
C ALA A 117 -0.35 11.55 0.53
N PRO A 118 -0.96 12.40 1.36
CA PRO A 118 -2.25 12.11 1.99
C PRO A 118 -3.36 11.76 0.99
N GLU A 119 -3.40 12.40 -0.16
CA GLU A 119 -4.40 12.16 -1.20
C GLU A 119 -4.22 10.83 -1.94
N TRP A 120 -3.10 10.11 -1.71
CA TRP A 120 -2.68 8.97 -2.52
C TRP A 120 -3.76 7.90 -2.67
N VAL A 121 -4.40 7.45 -1.59
CA VAL A 121 -5.44 6.41 -1.68
C VAL A 121 -6.65 6.92 -2.47
N THR A 122 -7.12 8.14 -2.15
CA THR A 122 -8.26 8.78 -2.82
C THR A 122 -8.02 8.98 -4.31
N GLU A 123 -6.82 9.40 -4.71
CA GLU A 123 -6.46 9.55 -6.12
C GLU A 123 -6.48 8.20 -6.86
N HIS A 124 -5.94 7.14 -6.26
CA HIS A 124 -5.97 5.80 -6.84
C HIS A 124 -7.40 5.27 -6.96
N VAL A 125 -8.25 5.53 -5.98
CA VAL A 125 -9.67 5.16 -6.01
C VAL A 125 -10.40 5.93 -7.11
N ARG A 126 -10.19 7.24 -7.23
CA ARG A 126 -10.79 8.06 -8.31
C ARG A 126 -10.34 7.57 -9.68
N HIS A 127 -9.06 7.36 -9.87
CA HIS A 127 -8.52 6.86 -11.14
C HIS A 127 -9.00 5.44 -11.46
N HIS A 128 -9.19 4.61 -10.45
CA HIS A 128 -9.79 3.29 -10.64
C HIS A 128 -11.22 3.40 -11.20
N LEU A 129 -12.03 4.35 -10.68
CA LEU A 129 -13.38 4.61 -11.17
C LEU A 129 -13.41 5.20 -12.59
N ASP A 130 -12.45 6.07 -12.91
CA ASP A 130 -12.30 6.73 -14.21
C ASP A 130 -11.76 5.79 -15.31
N GLY A 131 -11.18 4.64 -14.92
CA GLY A 131 -10.62 3.64 -15.83
C GLY A 131 -9.35 4.12 -16.55
N ALA A 132 -9.07 3.55 -17.74
CA ALA A 132 -7.86 3.84 -18.53
C ALA A 132 -7.69 5.31 -18.98
N ARG A 133 -8.67 6.17 -18.71
CA ARG A 133 -8.63 7.61 -19.02
C ARG A 133 -7.78 8.42 -18.02
N ALA A 134 -7.37 7.82 -16.91
CA ALA A 134 -6.79 8.53 -15.78
C ALA A 134 -5.26 8.44 -15.60
N SER A 135 -4.52 7.70 -16.44
CA SER A 135 -3.05 7.60 -16.31
C SER A 135 -2.30 8.17 -17.51
N THR A 136 -1.41 9.15 -17.26
CA THR A 136 0.06 9.06 -17.44
C THR A 136 0.67 10.45 -17.25
N GLY A 137 1.18 10.75 -16.06
CA GLY A 137 2.16 11.83 -15.86
C GLY A 137 3.55 11.23 -15.63
N PRO A 138 4.63 11.75 -16.23
CA PRO A 138 5.97 11.19 -16.05
C PRO A 138 6.48 11.35 -14.62
N VAL A 139 7.15 10.31 -14.09
CA VAL A 139 7.96 10.41 -12.86
C VAL A 139 9.13 11.35 -13.14
N ARG A 140 9.16 12.54 -12.53
CA ARG A 140 10.37 13.36 -12.50
C ARG A 140 11.24 12.91 -11.33
N GLY A 141 12.36 12.24 -11.63
CA GLY A 141 13.42 11.96 -10.65
C GLY A 141 13.54 10.52 -10.12
N GLY A 142 12.78 9.56 -10.66
CA GLY A 142 12.94 8.14 -10.34
C GLY A 142 14.14 7.55 -11.10
N GLY A 143 14.98 6.78 -10.40
CA GLY A 143 15.99 5.94 -11.04
C GLY A 143 15.39 4.92 -12.02
N PRO A 144 16.22 4.10 -12.69
CA PRO A 144 15.90 3.49 -13.99
C PRO A 144 14.69 2.55 -14.05
N VAL A 145 14.11 2.05 -12.94
CA VAL A 145 12.92 1.19 -13.00
C VAL A 145 12.16 1.29 -11.68
N HIS A 146 11.00 1.96 -11.63
CA HIS A 146 10.03 1.70 -10.56
C HIS A 146 9.40 0.34 -10.83
N GLU A 147 9.57 -0.61 -9.92
CA GLU A 147 8.87 -1.89 -10.02
C GLU A 147 7.37 -1.60 -10.02
N VAL A 148 6.67 -1.97 -11.10
CA VAL A 148 5.23 -1.73 -11.33
C VAL A 148 4.35 -2.10 -10.13
N ALA A 149 4.82 -3.03 -9.29
CA ALA A 149 4.11 -3.51 -8.13
C ALA A 149 4.34 -2.67 -6.85
N VAL A 150 5.15 -1.61 -6.90
CA VAL A 150 5.40 -0.65 -5.81
C VAL A 150 4.38 0.50 -5.83
N ASN A 151 3.58 0.65 -6.90
CA ASN A 151 2.47 1.60 -6.91
C ASN A 151 1.33 1.14 -7.82
N LEU A 152 0.77 -0.02 -7.48
CA LEU A 152 -0.32 -0.63 -8.22
C LEU A 152 -1.63 -0.42 -7.47
N ALA A 153 -2.69 -0.02 -8.20
CA ALA A 153 -4.07 -0.17 -7.76
C ALA A 153 -4.81 -1.14 -8.70
N ALA A 154 -5.49 -2.10 -8.10
CA ALA A 154 -6.29 -3.08 -8.81
C ALA A 154 -7.56 -3.43 -8.03
N ARG A 155 -8.58 -3.94 -8.72
CA ARG A 155 -9.72 -4.55 -8.02
C ARG A 155 -9.32 -5.87 -7.38
N ALA A 156 -9.93 -6.19 -6.25
CA ALA A 156 -9.67 -7.42 -5.54
C ALA A 156 -9.96 -8.68 -6.40
N ASP A 157 -10.95 -8.65 -7.29
CA ASP A 157 -11.27 -9.76 -8.20
C ASP A 157 -10.22 -9.99 -9.30
N LEU A 158 -9.38 -8.99 -9.57
CA LEU A 158 -8.30 -9.09 -10.56
C LEU A 158 -6.97 -9.57 -9.94
N LEU A 159 -6.86 -9.59 -8.60
CA LEU A 159 -5.65 -10.03 -7.90
C LEU A 159 -5.23 -11.46 -8.29
N PRO A 160 -6.12 -12.46 -8.38
CA PRO A 160 -5.70 -13.81 -8.76
C PRO A 160 -5.06 -13.87 -10.16
N ALA A 161 -5.52 -13.05 -11.10
CA ALA A 161 -4.97 -12.96 -12.45
C ALA A 161 -3.61 -12.24 -12.45
N LEU A 162 -3.50 -11.13 -11.73
CA LEU A 162 -2.27 -10.33 -11.60
C LEU A 162 -1.11 -11.12 -10.94
N LEU A 163 -1.42 -12.14 -10.14
CA LEU A 163 -0.45 -12.91 -9.36
C LEU A 163 -0.10 -14.27 -9.97
N ARG A 164 -0.83 -14.74 -11.00
CA ARG A 164 -0.72 -16.13 -11.47
C ARG A 164 0.42 -16.36 -12.44
N ASP A 165 0.74 -15.42 -13.33
CA ASP A 165 1.52 -15.77 -14.52
C ASP A 165 2.77 -14.95 -14.80
N GLY A 166 3.09 -13.91 -14.03
CA GLY A 166 4.18 -12.98 -14.39
C GLY A 166 4.01 -12.32 -15.78
N ARG A 167 2.88 -12.60 -16.45
CA ARG A 167 2.43 -12.03 -17.70
C ARG A 167 1.82 -10.67 -17.39
N GLN A 168 2.08 -9.72 -18.27
CA GLN A 168 1.44 -8.40 -18.25
C GLN A 168 -0.07 -8.57 -18.46
N VAL A 169 -0.80 -8.86 -17.39
CA VAL A 169 -2.24 -8.66 -17.33
C VAL A 169 -2.46 -7.16 -17.52
N PRO A 170 -3.51 -6.70 -18.23
CA PRO A 170 -3.84 -5.27 -18.30
C PRO A 170 -3.97 -4.73 -16.88
N LEU A 171 -2.89 -4.12 -16.41
CA LEU A 171 -2.79 -3.44 -15.13
C LEU A 171 -3.78 -2.30 -15.20
N VAL A 172 -4.80 -2.34 -14.35
CA VAL A 172 -5.90 -1.36 -14.44
C VAL A 172 -5.40 0.03 -14.06
N HIS A 173 -4.36 0.16 -13.23
CA HIS A 173 -3.66 1.42 -13.06
C HIS A 173 -2.34 1.25 -12.28
N ALA A 174 -1.21 1.68 -12.86
CA ALA A 174 -0.07 2.13 -12.07
C ALA A 174 -0.12 3.65 -12.11
N LEU A 175 -0.52 4.29 -11.01
CA LEU A 175 -0.16 5.69 -10.86
C LEU A 175 1.35 5.73 -10.64
N SER A 176 1.96 6.86 -10.91
CA SER A 176 3.22 7.18 -10.23
C SER A 176 2.84 8.20 -9.18
N PRO A 177 3.06 7.97 -7.88
CA PRO A 177 2.98 9.05 -6.92
C PRO A 177 4.05 10.07 -7.30
N VAL A 178 3.89 11.29 -6.79
CA VAL A 178 5.06 12.10 -6.46
C VAL A 178 5.86 11.30 -5.41
N VAL A 179 6.77 10.44 -5.86
CA VAL A 179 7.65 9.65 -5.00
C VAL A 179 8.88 10.50 -4.68
N ALA A 180 8.86 11.19 -3.55
CA ALA A 180 10.10 11.68 -2.99
C ALA A 180 10.79 10.49 -2.28
N THR A 181 12.00 10.14 -2.69
CA THR A 181 12.89 9.36 -1.83
C THR A 181 13.24 10.26 -0.64
N PRO A 182 13.10 9.81 0.63
CA PRO A 182 13.51 10.64 1.75
C PRO A 182 15.00 10.96 1.63
N ARG A 183 15.32 12.21 1.31
CA ARG A 183 16.68 12.74 1.41
C ARG A 183 16.78 13.46 2.75
N VAL A 184 17.53 12.89 3.69
CA VAL A 184 17.97 13.63 4.87
C VAL A 184 18.94 14.70 4.38
N ILE A 185 18.48 15.95 4.25
CA ILE A 185 19.35 17.10 4.05
C ILE A 185 19.91 17.44 5.43
N LEU A 186 21.13 16.97 5.70
CA LEU A 186 21.87 17.45 6.86
C LEU A 186 22.11 18.96 6.67
N PRO A 187 21.86 19.81 7.69
CA PRO A 187 22.19 21.22 7.59
C PRO A 187 23.68 21.34 7.27
N ALA A 188 24.01 22.16 6.28
CA ALA A 188 25.41 22.48 5.98
C ALA A 188 26.06 22.96 7.28
N SER A 189 27.06 22.23 7.76
CA SER A 189 27.87 22.69 8.89
C SER A 189 28.48 24.06 8.53
N PRO A 190 28.53 24.99 9.49
CA PRO A 190 28.97 26.37 9.26
C PRO A 190 30.39 26.47 8.71
#